data_AF-A0A819CXP8-F1
#
_entry.id   AF-A0A819CXP8-F1
#
_cell.length_a   1.000
_cell.length_b   1.000
_cell.length_c   1.000
_cell.angle_alpha   90.00
_cell.angle_beta   90.00
_cell.angle_gamma   90.00
#
_symmetry.space_group_name_H-M   'P 1'
#
loop_
_entity.id
_entity.type
_entity.pdbx_description
1 polymer ?
#
loop_
_entity_poly.entity_id
_entity_poly.type
_entity_poly.pdbx_seq_one_letter_code
_entity_poly.pdbx_strand_id
1 'polypeptide(L)'
;MTISAERQTRTIRQTLFQSILKKDIVFFDTHTPGELNLQLTDNMNKIHDGIDDKLGTAVELISTCIGALIIGWKLTLVVLSCSPIIVGFFILSSKITTRLTTNEMNAYGKAGAVAEEVISSIRTVLSYNGQEREIKRFV
;
A
#
# COMPACT_ATOMS: atom_id res chain seq x y z
N MET A 1 -17.83 -13.24 -5.38
CA MET A 1 -16.44 -13.69 -5.57
C MET A 1 -15.77 -13.94 -4.23
N THR A 2 -16.07 -13.11 -3.22
CA THR A 2 -15.84 -13.25 -1.77
C THR A 2 -15.54 -14.67 -1.26
N ILE A 3 -16.51 -15.59 -1.33
CA ILE A 3 -16.36 -16.96 -0.78
C ILE A 3 -15.25 -17.75 -1.49
N SER A 4 -15.04 -17.51 -2.80
CA SER A 4 -13.95 -18.16 -3.55
C SER A 4 -12.60 -17.53 -3.24
N ALA A 5 -12.56 -16.21 -3.05
CA ALA A 5 -11.36 -15.48 -2.63
C ALA A 5 -10.90 -15.92 -1.22
N GLU A 6 -11.81 -16.04 -0.26
CA GLU A 6 -11.50 -16.55 1.09
C GLU A 6 -10.92 -17.97 1.06
N ARG A 7 -11.49 -18.85 0.22
CA ARG A 7 -10.97 -20.21 0.04
C ARG A 7 -9.56 -20.21 -0.52
N GLN A 8 -9.30 -19.39 -1.54
CA GLN A 8 -7.95 -19.26 -2.12
C GLN A 8 -6.96 -18.67 -1.10
N THR A 9 -7.32 -17.62 -0.37
CA THR A 9 -6.47 -17.04 0.69
C THR A 9 -6.15 -18.07 1.77
N ARG A 10 -7.13 -18.90 2.16
CA ARG A 10 -6.91 -19.99 3.14
C ARG A 10 -5.94 -21.05 2.62
N THR A 11 -6.08 -21.49 1.37
CA THR A 11 -5.16 -22.46 0.77
C THR A 11 -3.75 -21.89 0.67
N ILE A 12 -3.61 -20.64 0.18
CA ILE A 12 -2.32 -19.94 0.12
C ILE A 12 -1.70 -19.88 1.52
N ARG A 13 -2.48 -19.54 2.55
CA ARG A 13 -2.00 -19.52 3.95
C ARG A 13 -1.47 -20.84 4.44
N GLN A 14 -2.15 -21.94 4.13
CA GLN A 14 -1.72 -23.28 4.51
C GLN A 14 -0.43 -23.69 3.80
N THR A 15 -0.36 -23.52 2.48
CA THR A 15 0.83 -23.88 1.68
C THR A 15 2.05 -23.05 2.09
N LEU A 16 1.85 -21.77 2.38
CA LEU A 16 2.92 -20.86 2.72
C LEU A 16 3.44 -21.12 4.14
N PHE A 17 2.56 -21.40 5.10
CA PHE A 17 2.97 -21.86 6.44
C PHE A 17 3.75 -23.18 6.38
N GLN A 18 3.28 -24.15 5.59
CA GLN A 18 4.01 -25.42 5.36
C GLN A 18 5.38 -25.19 4.71
N SER A 19 5.53 -24.18 3.86
CA SER A 19 6.79 -23.87 3.19
C SER A 19 7.77 -23.16 4.12
N ILE A 20 7.28 -22.29 5.01
CA ILE A 20 8.09 -21.63 6.03
C ILE A 20 8.64 -22.65 7.03
N LEU A 21 7.85 -23.62 7.46
CA LEU A 21 8.30 -24.68 8.37
C LEU A 21 9.42 -25.57 7.79
N LYS A 22 9.59 -25.58 6.46
CA LYS A 22 10.65 -26.34 5.77
C LYS A 22 11.92 -25.52 5.49
N LYS A 23 11.96 -24.25 5.89
CA LYS A 23 13.13 -23.39 5.68
C LYS A 23 14.25 -23.71 6.69
N ASP A 24 15.49 -23.48 6.27
CA ASP A 24 16.68 -23.69 7.10
C ASP A 24 16.74 -22.76 8.32
N ILE A 25 17.44 -23.20 9.37
CA ILE A 25 17.61 -22.43 10.62
C ILE A 25 18.23 -21.03 10.38
N VAL A 26 19.10 -20.89 9.38
CA VAL A 26 19.75 -19.63 8.99
C VAL A 26 18.73 -18.59 8.50
N PHE A 27 17.62 -19.03 7.93
CA PHE A 27 16.53 -18.14 7.51
C PHE A 27 15.79 -17.53 8.72
N PHE A 28 15.67 -18.29 9.81
CA PHE A 28 15.03 -17.83 11.05
C PHE A 28 15.95 -16.94 11.90
N ASP A 29 17.27 -17.06 11.74
CA ASP A 29 18.25 -16.20 12.42
C ASP A 29 18.31 -14.79 11.81
N THR A 30 17.96 -14.68 10.52
CA THR A 30 17.90 -13.41 9.78
C THR A 30 16.54 -12.74 9.81
N HIS A 31 15.46 -13.46 10.13
CA HIS A 31 14.10 -12.93 10.11
C HIS A 31 13.37 -13.21 11.42
N THR A 32 13.02 -12.14 12.15
CA THR A 32 12.23 -12.24 13.37
C THR A 32 10.86 -12.89 13.07
N PRO A 33 10.43 -13.92 13.81
CA PRO A 33 9.19 -14.64 13.52
C PRO A 33 7.93 -13.74 13.56
N GLY A 34 7.96 -12.67 14.38
CA GLY A 34 6.89 -11.68 14.44
C GLY A 34 6.75 -10.84 13.17
N GLU A 35 7.87 -10.41 12.58
CA GLU A 35 7.89 -9.61 11.36
C GLU A 35 7.46 -10.43 10.14
N LEU A 36 7.90 -11.69 10.08
CA LEU A 36 7.50 -12.65 9.05
C LEU A 36 5.99 -12.86 9.02
N ASN A 37 5.36 -13.04 10.20
CA ASN A 37 3.91 -13.23 10.30
C ASN A 37 3.13 -11.99 9.88
N LEU A 38 3.62 -10.80 10.25
CA LEU A 38 3.02 -9.53 9.85
C LEU A 38 3.12 -9.31 8.34
N GLN A 39 4.30 -9.47 7.75
CA GLN A 39 4.47 -9.39 6.29
C GLN A 39 3.61 -10.42 5.56
N LEU A 40 3.48 -11.63 6.12
CA LEU A 40 2.68 -12.67 5.52
C LEU A 40 1.19 -12.32 5.51
N THR A 41 0.70 -11.83 6.64
CA THR A 41 -0.70 -11.41 6.79
C THR A 41 -0.99 -10.22 5.88
N ASP A 42 -0.08 -9.25 5.80
CA ASP A 42 -0.21 -8.08 4.92
C ASP A 42 -0.22 -8.47 3.43
N ASN A 43 0.68 -9.37 3.02
CA ASN A 43 0.71 -9.89 1.65
C ASN A 43 -0.56 -10.68 1.31
N MET A 44 -1.10 -11.46 2.24
CA MET A 44 -2.36 -12.19 2.05
C MET A 44 -3.56 -11.26 1.91
N ASN A 45 -3.61 -10.19 2.72
CA ASN A 45 -4.68 -9.20 2.63
C ASN A 45 -4.63 -8.48 1.28
N LYS A 46 -3.45 -8.08 0.80
CA LYS A 46 -3.29 -7.48 -0.54
C LYS A 46 -3.76 -8.40 -1.67
N ILE A 47 -3.47 -9.70 -1.58
CA ILE A 47 -3.94 -10.69 -2.55
C ILE A 47 -5.45 -10.83 -2.49
N HIS A 48 -6.02 -10.88 -1.29
CA HIS A 48 -7.46 -10.98 -1.08
C HIS A 48 -8.20 -9.76 -1.65
N ASP A 49 -7.75 -8.55 -1.31
CA ASP A 49 -8.31 -7.29 -1.83
C ASP A 49 -8.20 -7.21 -3.37
N GLY A 50 -7.12 -7.74 -3.93
CA GLY A 50 -6.94 -7.85 -5.37
C GLY A 50 -7.95 -8.79 -6.02
N ILE A 51 -8.19 -9.96 -5.42
CA ILE A 51 -9.07 -10.99 -5.99
C ILE A 51 -10.54 -10.66 -5.81
N ASP A 52 -10.92 -10.06 -4.69
CA ASP A 52 -12.34 -9.88 -4.37
C ASP A 52 -12.94 -8.67 -5.06
N ASP A 53 -12.34 -7.50 -4.86
CA ASP A 53 -12.90 -6.22 -5.32
C ASP A 53 -12.44 -5.91 -6.76
N LYS A 54 -11.12 -5.96 -7.01
CA LYS A 54 -10.58 -5.49 -8.29
C LYS A 54 -10.89 -6.40 -9.48
N LEU A 55 -10.86 -7.73 -9.28
CA LEU A 55 -11.17 -8.66 -10.38
C LEU A 55 -12.66 -8.66 -10.73
N GLY A 56 -13.54 -8.55 -9.73
CA GLY A 56 -14.99 -8.48 -9.95
C GLY A 56 -15.36 -7.27 -10.80
N THR A 57 -14.91 -6.09 -10.37
CA THR A 57 -15.18 -4.85 -11.12
C THR A 57 -14.53 -4.84 -12.50
N ALA A 58 -13.33 -5.42 -12.65
CA ALA A 58 -12.68 -5.50 -13.96
C ALA A 58 -13.47 -6.36 -14.96
N VAL A 59 -13.95 -7.53 -14.53
CA VAL A 59 -14.76 -8.42 -15.38
C VAL A 59 -16.10 -7.77 -15.71
N GLU A 60 -16.73 -7.10 -14.74
CA GLU A 60 -17.97 -6.35 -14.95
C GLU A 60 -17.80 -5.24 -15.99
N LEU A 61 -16.72 -4.45 -15.89
CA LEU A 61 -16.41 -3.39 -16.85
C LEU A 61 -16.18 -3.95 -18.26
N ILE A 62 -15.44 -5.06 -18.39
CA ILE A 62 -15.20 -5.71 -19.69
C ILE A 62 -16.50 -6.24 -20.28
N SER A 63 -17.31 -6.94 -19.47
CA SER A 63 -18.61 -7.47 -19.88
C SER A 63 -19.56 -6.35 -20.31
N THR A 64 -19.60 -5.26 -19.56
CA THR A 64 -20.41 -4.07 -19.87
C THR A 64 -19.94 -3.39 -21.16
N CYS A 65 -18.62 -3.29 -21.39
CA CYS A 65 -18.09 -2.76 -22.65
C CYS A 65 -18.56 -3.61 -23.85
N ILE A 66 -18.49 -4.93 -23.75
CA ILE A 66 -18.91 -5.85 -24.81
C ILE A 66 -20.43 -5.78 -25.02
N GLY A 67 -21.22 -5.81 -23.94
CA GLY A 67 -22.68 -5.70 -24.00
C GLY A 67 -23.14 -4.39 -24.62
N ALA A 68 -22.48 -3.28 -24.27
CA ALA A 68 -22.81 -1.97 -24.81
C ALA A 68 -22.52 -1.87 -26.33
N LEU A 69 -21.47 -2.53 -26.84
CA LEU A 69 -21.18 -2.55 -28.28
C LEU A 69 -22.27 -3.27 -29.09
N ILE A 70 -22.92 -4.27 -28.50
CA ILE A 70 -23.96 -5.09 -29.16
C ILE A 70 -25.31 -4.35 -29.20
N ILE A 71 -25.69 -3.66 -28.13
CA ILE A 71 -27.03 -3.06 -27.99
C ILE A 71 -27.18 -1.77 -28.83
N GLY A 72 -26.10 -1.00 -29.03
CA GLY A 72 -26.19 0.22 -29.83
C GLY A 72 -24.87 0.93 -30.04
N TRP A 73 -24.29 0.79 -31.23
CA TRP A 73 -22.97 1.32 -31.57
C TRP A 73 -22.83 2.85 -31.42
N LYS A 74 -23.93 3.63 -31.56
CA LYS A 74 -23.88 5.10 -31.52
C LYS A 74 -23.80 5.70 -30.11
N LEU A 75 -24.56 5.17 -29.15
CA LEU A 75 -24.55 5.67 -27.77
C LEU A 75 -23.31 5.17 -27.02
N THR A 76 -22.90 3.94 -27.29
CA THR A 76 -21.75 3.32 -26.64
C THR A 76 -20.43 3.98 -27.00
N LEU A 77 -20.25 4.43 -28.25
CA LEU A 77 -19.02 5.12 -28.65
C LEU A 77 -18.77 6.40 -27.83
N VAL A 78 -19.86 7.13 -27.51
CA VAL A 78 -19.79 8.37 -26.72
C VAL A 78 -19.38 8.08 -25.28
N VAL A 79 -19.98 7.06 -24.67
CA VAL A 79 -19.64 6.65 -23.29
C VAL A 79 -18.22 6.08 -23.22
N LEU A 80 -17.83 5.28 -24.22
CA LEU A 80 -16.49 4.70 -24.33
C LEU A 80 -15.42 5.78 -24.51
N SER A 81 -15.70 6.89 -25.22
CA SER A 81 -14.78 8.03 -25.30
C SER A 81 -14.68 8.84 -24.00
N CYS A 82 -15.74 8.88 -23.19
CA CYS A 82 -15.72 9.58 -21.90
C CYS A 82 -14.96 8.79 -20.81
N SER A 83 -15.04 7.45 -20.85
CA SER A 83 -14.36 6.55 -19.91
C SER A 83 -12.84 6.81 -19.74
N PRO A 84 -12.01 6.88 -20.80
CA PRO A 84 -10.57 7.12 -20.65
C PRO A 84 -10.23 8.51 -20.10
N ILE A 85 -11.10 9.50 -20.29
CA ILE A 85 -10.92 10.85 -19.70
C ILE A 85 -11.08 10.79 -18.19
N ILE A 86 -12.12 10.10 -17.69
CA ILE A 86 -12.36 9.95 -16.25
C ILE A 86 -11.23 9.13 -15.60
N VAL A 87 -10.85 8.01 -16.22
CA VAL A 87 -9.74 7.17 -15.74
C VAL A 87 -8.42 7.94 -15.76
N GLY A 88 -8.15 8.73 -16.81
CA GLY A 88 -6.98 9.59 -16.90
C GLY A 88 -6.91 10.62 -15.79
N PHE A 89 -8.04 11.29 -15.50
CA PHE A 89 -8.13 12.25 -14.39
C PHE A 89 -7.93 11.58 -13.01
N PHE A 90 -8.49 10.39 -12.83
CA PHE A 90 -8.32 9.62 -11.60
C PHE A 90 -6.86 9.21 -11.37
N ILE A 91 -6.18 8.71 -12.41
CA ILE A 91 -4.76 8.34 -12.35
C ILE A 91 -3.89 9.56 -12.04
N LEU A 92 -4.16 10.69 -12.68
CA LEU A 92 -3.42 11.93 -12.43
C LEU A 92 -3.60 12.41 -10.98
N SER A 93 -4.84 12.45 -10.50
CA SER A 93 -5.16 12.82 -9.13
C SER A 93 -4.48 11.90 -8.12
N SER A 94 -4.58 10.58 -8.33
CA SER A 94 -3.90 9.58 -7.49
C SER A 94 -2.38 9.78 -7.47
N LYS A 95 -1.74 10.01 -8.62
CA LYS A 95 -0.30 10.29 -8.70
C LYS A 95 0.09 11.56 -7.95
N ILE A 96 -0.72 12.61 -8.04
CA ILE A 96 -0.48 13.87 -7.32
C ILE A 96 -0.57 13.63 -5.82
N THR A 97 -1.63 12.96 -5.35
CA THR A 97 -1.79 12.60 -3.93
C THR A 97 -0.61 11.78 -3.43
N THR A 98 -0.21 10.71 -4.13
CA THR A 98 0.95 9.90 -3.72
C THR A 98 2.23 10.73 -3.65
N ARG A 99 2.47 11.64 -4.60
CA ARG A 99 3.64 12.52 -4.59
C ARG A 99 3.62 13.49 -3.41
N LEU A 100 2.47 14.09 -3.12
CA LEU A 100 2.29 14.97 -1.96
C LEU A 100 2.53 14.22 -0.66
N THR A 101 1.87 13.07 -0.47
CA THR A 101 2.06 12.22 0.71
C THR A 101 3.52 11.81 0.89
N THR A 102 4.23 11.47 -0.18
CA THR A 102 5.66 11.11 -0.10
C THR A 102 6.52 12.30 0.34
N ASN A 103 6.25 13.49 -0.19
CA ASN A 103 6.96 14.70 0.20
C ASN A 103 6.66 15.09 1.66
N GLU A 104 5.40 15.00 2.08
CA GLU A 104 4.99 15.21 3.47
C GLU A 104 5.69 14.23 4.40
N MET A 105 5.66 12.92 4.09
CA MET A 105 6.37 11.90 4.88
C MET A 105 7.87 12.17 4.98
N ASN A 106 8.51 12.68 3.92
CA ASN A 106 9.93 13.04 3.95
C ASN A 106 10.21 14.27 4.83
N ALA A 107 9.35 15.28 4.79
CA ALA A 107 9.47 16.47 5.65
C ALA A 107 9.24 16.11 7.12
N TYR A 108 8.16 15.37 7.41
CA TYR A 108 7.87 14.86 8.75
C TYR A 108 8.95 13.91 9.25
N GLY A 109 9.52 13.06 8.39
CA GLY A 109 10.61 12.15 8.75
C GLY A 109 11.88 12.90 9.16
N LYS A 110 12.22 14.00 8.48
CA LYS A 110 13.36 14.85 8.87
C LYS A 110 13.14 15.53 10.22
N ALA A 111 11.96 16.11 10.43
CA ALA A 111 11.61 16.74 11.72
C ALA A 111 11.59 15.70 12.85
N GLY A 112 11.04 14.51 12.59
CA GLY A 112 11.05 13.37 13.51
C GLY A 112 12.46 12.90 13.87
N ALA A 113 13.36 12.81 12.89
CA ALA A 113 14.75 12.43 13.15
C ALA A 113 15.49 13.46 14.02
N VAL A 114 15.26 14.76 13.80
CA VAL A 114 15.81 15.83 14.67
C VAL A 114 15.23 15.72 16.08
N ALA A 115 13.92 15.46 16.21
CA ALA A 115 13.29 15.22 17.50
C ALA A 115 13.91 14.05 18.26
N GLU A 116 14.11 12.94 17.56
CA GLU A 116 14.67 11.71 18.09
C GLU A 116 16.13 11.91 18.53
N GLU A 117 16.93 12.64 17.74
CA GLU A 117 18.31 13.02 18.08
C GLU A 117 18.37 13.84 19.38
N VAL A 118 17.49 14.83 19.53
CA VAL A 118 17.43 15.72 20.71
C VAL A 118 16.95 14.96 21.94
N ILE A 119 15.94 14.10 21.82
CA ILE A 119 15.43 13.29 22.93
C ILE A 119 16.48 12.26 23.37
N SER A 120 17.15 11.60 22.42
CA SER A 120 18.21 10.62 22.70
C SER A 120 19.41 11.28 23.40
N SER A 121 19.75 12.51 23.01
CA SER A 121 20.89 13.27 23.56
C SER A 121 20.49 14.31 24.62
N ILE A 122 19.33 14.15 25.28
CA ILE A 122 18.74 15.18 26.15
C ILE A 122 19.67 15.66 27.27
N ARG A 123 20.48 14.75 27.84
CA ARG A 123 21.45 15.07 28.90
C ARG A 123 22.57 15.97 28.40
N THR A 124 23.00 15.77 27.15
CA THR A 124 24.03 16.59 26.48
C THR A 124 23.46 17.97 26.11
N VAL A 125 22.25 18.02 25.56
CA VAL A 125 21.58 19.28 25.19
C VAL A 125 21.36 20.18 26.41
N LEU A 126 20.94 19.60 27.54
CA LEU A 126 20.80 20.31 28.83
C LEU A 126 22.16 20.80 29.37
N SER A 127 23.22 19.99 29.26
CA SER A 127 24.55 20.38 29.76
C SER A 127 25.18 21.56 29.01
N TYR A 128 24.83 21.75 27.74
CA TYR A 128 25.33 22.85 26.91
C TYR A 128 24.35 24.04 26.76
N ASN A 129 23.19 24.04 27.45
CA ASN A 129 22.11 25.03 27.27
C ASN A 129 21.69 25.21 25.79
N GLY A 130 21.76 24.14 24.98
CA GLY A 130 21.58 24.20 23.52
C GLY A 130 20.13 24.24 23.03
N GLN A 131 19.16 24.41 23.91
CA GLN A 131 17.72 24.22 23.62
C GLN A 131 17.21 25.15 22.52
N GLU A 132 17.60 26.43 22.51
CA GLU A 132 17.15 27.39 21.49
C GLU A 132 17.67 27.06 20.08
N ARG A 133 18.84 26.40 19.99
CA ARG A 133 19.45 26.02 18.70
C ARG A 133 18.73 24.84 18.07
N GLU A 134 18.34 23.85 18.89
CA GLU A 134 17.61 22.68 18.42
C GLU A 134 16.13 23.00 18.12
N ILE A 135 15.51 23.93 18.85
CA ILE A 135 14.17 24.44 18.52
C ILE A 135 14.15 25.12 17.14
N LYS A 136 15.19 25.90 16.80
CA LYS A 136 15.34 26.49 15.46
C LYS A 136 15.58 25.46 14.36
N ARG A 137 16.10 24.28 14.68
CA ARG A 137 16.39 23.20 13.71
C ARG A 137 15.17 22.32 13.45
N PHE A 138 14.15 22.40 14.31
CA PHE A 138 12.89 21.67 14.21
C PHE A 138 11.89 22.32 13.24
N VAL A 139 12.06 23.62 12.94
CA VAL A 139 11.22 24.43 12.04
C VAL A 139 11.83 24.50 10.65
#